data_AF-A0A438HF48-F1
#
_entry.id   AF-A0A438HF48-F1
#
_cell.length_a   1.000
_cell.length_b   1.000
_cell.length_c   1.000
_cell.angle_alpha   90.00
_cell.angle_beta   90.00
_cell.angle_gamma   90.00
#
_symmetry.space_group_name_H-M   'P 1'
#
loop_
_entity.id
_entity.type
_entity.pdbx_description
1 polymer ?
#
loop_
_entity_poly.entity_id
_entity_poly.type
_entity_poly.pdbx_seq_one_letter_code
_entity_poly.pdbx_strand_id
1 'polypeptide(L)'
;MRMGMNRFKYASEILHSKQQPDWEEDKEPSHLLDLLRSALLGRFKMIGRSQPEQKQQPEKKGKSSSSSQGRYGWFCVPFKKGKQQDNWQSFRHIRELKAAAIDLQPRRTSFLTDVSFHSYFFYGYLNLAPIIIDGTTKPIFLNIVAYEMCLDGPDDHGFTSYICFLNNLIDHADDVKELRSKRILYNGLGSDEEVVQTFNEIYADWVDLGAYEEVRTSIQKHCDRKVNTWIAQALHDHFSFPWVITDFIGTVLMLFLTGVQTYYALRGN
;
A
#
# COMPACT_ATOMS: atom_id res chain seq x y z
N MET A 1 25.28 -57.68 26.78
CA MET A 1 24.42 -56.85 27.64
C MET A 1 25.12 -55.50 27.83
N ARG A 2 24.40 -54.38 27.62
CA ARG A 2 24.83 -52.97 27.85
C ARG A 2 25.94 -52.47 26.90
N MET A 3 25.67 -51.98 25.68
CA MET A 3 24.90 -50.78 25.29
C MET A 3 25.29 -49.51 26.07
N GLY A 4 26.01 -48.60 25.40
CA GLY A 4 26.03 -47.18 25.78
C GLY A 4 27.38 -46.49 25.65
N MET A 5 27.78 -46.08 24.44
CA MET A 5 28.68 -44.92 24.30
C MET A 5 28.68 -44.22 22.92
N ASN A 6 27.60 -44.34 22.14
CA ASN A 6 27.42 -43.59 20.89
C ASN A 6 26.50 -42.36 21.01
N ARG A 7 26.35 -41.77 22.22
CA ARG A 7 25.54 -40.54 22.39
C ARG A 7 26.33 -39.24 22.33
N PHE A 8 27.66 -39.28 22.35
CA PHE A 8 28.49 -38.07 22.30
C PHE A 8 29.03 -37.72 20.91
N LYS A 9 29.04 -38.66 19.97
CA LYS A 9 29.45 -38.38 18.58
C LYS A 9 28.34 -37.74 17.74
N TYR A 10 27.07 -38.09 18.02
CA TYR A 10 25.90 -37.46 17.38
C TYR A 10 25.57 -36.08 17.94
N ALA A 11 26.00 -35.77 19.16
CA ALA A 11 25.73 -34.46 19.76
C ALA A 11 26.61 -33.33 19.16
N SER A 12 27.82 -33.64 18.69
CA SER A 12 28.69 -32.64 18.04
C SER A 12 28.32 -32.38 16.57
N GLU A 13 27.67 -33.32 15.88
CA GLU A 13 27.16 -33.11 14.51
C GLU A 13 25.82 -32.35 14.49
N ILE A 14 24.99 -32.46 15.54
CA ILE A 14 23.70 -31.75 15.62
C ILE A 14 23.87 -30.28 16.07
N LEU A 15 24.97 -29.94 16.75
CA LEU A 15 25.26 -28.55 17.13
C LEU A 15 25.88 -27.72 15.99
N HIS A 16 26.29 -28.34 14.89
CA HIS A 16 26.75 -27.64 13.69
C HIS A 16 25.68 -27.46 12.60
N SER A 17 24.46 -27.98 12.76
CA SER A 17 23.41 -27.93 11.72
C SER A 17 22.18 -27.09 12.06
N LYS A 18 22.21 -26.29 13.15
CA LYS A 18 21.16 -25.28 13.40
C LYS A 18 21.54 -23.92 12.81
N GLN A 19 20.93 -23.66 11.65
CA GLN A 19 20.39 -22.37 11.27
C GLN A 19 21.43 -21.23 11.17
N GLN A 20 22.20 -21.22 10.09
CA GLN A 20 22.65 -19.95 9.52
C GLN A 20 21.38 -19.17 9.11
N PRO A 21 21.18 -17.94 9.59
CA PRO A 21 20.17 -17.07 9.01
C PRO A 21 20.51 -16.92 7.53
N ASP A 22 19.48 -17.01 6.70
CA ASP A 22 19.56 -16.62 5.29
C ASP A 22 19.72 -15.10 5.31
N TRP A 23 20.95 -14.64 5.55
CA TRP A 23 21.33 -13.28 5.25
C TRP A 23 21.23 -13.19 3.73
N GLU A 24 20.29 -12.39 3.22
CA GLU A 24 20.47 -11.83 1.88
C GLU A 24 21.92 -11.38 1.82
N GLU A 25 22.74 -12.06 1.01
CA GLU A 25 24.13 -11.68 0.83
C GLU A 25 24.10 -10.20 0.44
N ASP A 26 24.63 -9.35 1.34
CA ASP A 26 24.85 -7.93 1.13
C ASP A 26 25.77 -7.78 -0.09
N LYS A 27 25.19 -7.88 -1.28
CA LYS A 27 25.89 -7.72 -2.56
C LYS A 27 26.32 -6.27 -2.65
N GLU A 28 27.62 -6.07 -2.70
CA GLU A 28 28.20 -4.78 -3.03
C GLU A 28 27.59 -4.31 -4.35
N PRO A 29 27.06 -3.07 -4.43
CA PRO A 29 26.30 -2.64 -5.58
C PRO A 29 27.19 -2.64 -6.81
N SER A 30 26.82 -3.39 -7.84
CA SER A 30 27.69 -3.63 -8.99
C SER A 30 27.83 -2.39 -9.88
N HIS A 31 26.90 -1.43 -9.78
CA HIS A 31 26.80 -0.25 -10.65
C HIS A 31 26.22 0.98 -9.91
N LEU A 32 26.41 2.17 -10.49
CA LEU A 32 25.92 3.45 -9.94
C LEU A 32 24.40 3.46 -9.65
N LEU A 33 23.59 2.87 -10.53
CA LEU A 33 22.14 2.82 -10.35
C LEU A 33 21.73 1.88 -9.22
N ASP A 34 22.47 0.79 -9.01
CA ASP A 34 22.24 -0.11 -7.89
C ASP A 34 22.65 0.53 -6.55
N LEU A 35 23.74 1.31 -6.54
CA LEU A 35 24.14 2.12 -5.40
C LEU A 35 23.07 3.16 -5.05
N LEU A 36 22.59 3.92 -6.05
CA LEU A 36 21.55 4.94 -5.87
C LEU A 36 20.24 4.31 -5.36
N ARG A 37 19.81 3.21 -5.98
CA ARG A 37 18.63 2.45 -5.58
C ARG A 37 18.77 1.92 -4.15
N SER A 38 19.89 1.30 -3.82
CA SER A 38 20.15 0.75 -2.48
C SER A 38 20.22 1.84 -1.41
N ALA A 39 20.76 3.02 -1.74
CA ALA A 39 20.74 4.18 -0.85
C ALA A 39 19.32 4.68 -0.58
N LEU A 40 18.47 4.76 -1.61
CA LEU A 40 17.08 5.19 -1.50
C LEU A 40 16.20 4.17 -0.75
N LEU A 41 16.41 2.88 -0.96
CA LEU A 41 15.67 1.81 -0.28
C LEU A 41 16.20 1.47 1.12
N GLY A 42 17.32 2.08 1.53
CA GLY A 42 17.94 1.84 2.83
C GLY A 42 18.67 0.52 2.99
N ARG A 43 19.07 -0.09 1.87
CA ARG A 43 19.87 -1.31 1.83
C ARG A 43 21.37 -1.05 1.89
N PHE A 44 21.79 0.22 1.79
CA PHE A 44 23.19 0.59 1.87
C PHE A 44 23.66 0.77 3.32
N LYS A 45 24.39 -0.21 3.87
CA LYS A 45 25.06 -0.09 5.17
C LYS A 45 26.52 0.29 4.95
N MET A 46 26.88 1.52 5.29
CA MET A 46 28.29 1.92 5.38
C MET A 46 28.99 1.01 6.39
N ILE A 47 30.10 0.40 5.97
CA ILE A 47 31.00 -0.35 6.84
C ILE A 47 31.40 0.57 8.00
N GLY A 48 30.99 0.20 9.22
CA GLY A 48 31.52 0.76 10.46
C GLY A 48 30.56 1.60 11.31
N ARG A 49 29.56 0.98 11.94
CA ARG A 49 29.26 1.18 13.37
C ARG A 49 28.21 0.18 13.87
N SER A 50 28.63 -0.63 14.84
CA SER A 50 27.82 -1.63 15.52
C SER A 50 26.69 -0.99 16.31
N GLN A 51 25.46 -1.49 16.16
CA GLN A 51 24.39 -1.34 17.15
C GLN A 51 23.71 -2.69 17.41
N PRO A 52 23.14 -2.89 18.61
CA PRO A 52 22.94 -4.21 19.20
C PRO A 52 21.62 -4.87 18.77
N GLU A 53 21.66 -6.19 18.78
CA GLU A 53 20.58 -7.12 18.44
C GLU A 53 19.26 -6.86 19.18
N GLN A 54 18.15 -6.87 18.44
CA GLN A 54 16.84 -7.23 18.98
C GLN A 54 16.30 -8.46 18.26
N LYS A 55 15.99 -9.48 19.07
CA LYS A 55 15.44 -10.78 18.68
C LYS A 55 13.97 -10.65 18.26
N GLN A 56 13.57 -11.35 17.20
CA GLN A 56 12.20 -11.88 17.06
C GLN A 56 12.14 -13.15 16.16
N GLN A 57 11.07 -13.91 16.39
CA GLN A 57 10.81 -15.34 16.13
C GLN A 57 10.34 -15.68 14.69
N PRO A 58 10.31 -16.98 14.30
CA PRO A 58 10.37 -17.40 12.89
C PRO A 58 9.00 -17.64 12.23
N GLU A 59 8.89 -17.26 10.95
CA GLU A 59 7.83 -17.69 10.02
C GLU A 59 8.31 -18.76 9.02
N LYS A 60 7.33 -19.45 8.43
CA LYS A 60 7.40 -20.80 7.87
C LYS A 60 7.92 -20.83 6.42
N LYS A 61 8.90 -21.70 6.14
CA LYS A 61 9.45 -21.98 4.80
C LYS A 61 8.50 -22.85 3.95
N GLY A 62 8.07 -22.31 2.80
CA GLY A 62 7.60 -23.07 1.65
C GLY A 62 8.78 -23.50 0.77
N LYS A 63 8.73 -24.72 0.23
CA LYS A 63 9.77 -25.31 -0.62
C LYS A 63 9.40 -25.12 -2.09
N SER A 64 10.37 -24.76 -2.94
CA SER A 64 10.37 -25.18 -4.34
C SER A 64 11.77 -25.19 -4.93
N SER A 65 11.99 -26.24 -5.70
CA SER A 65 13.24 -26.76 -6.27
C SER A 65 13.74 -25.99 -7.48
N SER A 66 15.07 -25.88 -7.57
CA SER A 66 15.83 -25.43 -8.74
C SER A 66 15.81 -26.45 -9.88
N SER A 67 15.72 -25.98 -11.12
CA SER A 67 16.33 -26.67 -12.26
C SER A 67 16.85 -25.65 -13.27
N SER A 68 18.16 -25.66 -13.46
CA SER A 68 18.93 -24.86 -14.40
C SER A 68 18.99 -25.50 -15.79
N GLN A 69 18.76 -24.73 -16.86
CA GLN A 69 19.35 -24.98 -18.17
C GLN A 69 19.27 -23.75 -19.08
N GLY A 70 20.43 -23.28 -19.52
CA GLY A 70 20.55 -22.15 -20.46
C GLY A 70 20.36 -22.53 -21.92
N ARG A 71 20.09 -21.53 -22.76
CA ARG A 71 20.60 -21.40 -24.14
C ARG A 71 20.28 -20.04 -24.74
N TYR A 72 21.30 -19.48 -25.37
CA TYR A 72 21.37 -18.24 -26.14
C TYR A 72 20.36 -18.21 -27.29
N GLY A 73 19.68 -17.09 -27.48
CA GLY A 73 18.81 -16.85 -28.63
C GLY A 73 18.14 -15.49 -28.55
N TRP A 74 18.53 -14.59 -29.44
CA TRP A 74 17.81 -13.36 -29.77
C TRP A 74 16.37 -13.71 -30.12
N PHE A 75 15.47 -13.55 -29.16
CA PHE A 75 14.03 -13.57 -29.39
C PHE A 75 13.47 -12.36 -28.66
N CYS A 76 12.74 -11.54 -29.40
CA CYS A 76 11.89 -10.50 -28.84
C CYS A 76 11.07 -11.14 -27.71
N VAL A 77 11.35 -10.75 -26.47
CA VAL A 77 10.65 -11.31 -25.32
C VAL A 77 9.23 -10.78 -25.38
N PRO A 78 8.19 -11.63 -25.48
CA PRO A 78 6.84 -11.15 -25.31
C PRO A 78 6.73 -10.66 -23.87
N PHE A 79 6.45 -9.36 -23.71
CA PHE A 79 6.07 -8.75 -22.44
C PHE A 79 4.96 -9.61 -21.85
N LYS A 80 5.30 -10.45 -20.87
CA LYS A 80 4.32 -11.27 -20.19
C LYS A 80 3.44 -10.29 -19.44
N LYS A 81 2.22 -10.07 -19.96
CA LYS A 81 1.12 -9.49 -19.20
C LYS A 81 0.98 -10.33 -17.93
N GLY A 82 1.60 -9.87 -16.85
CA GLY A 82 1.18 -10.22 -15.50
C GLY A 82 -0.32 -9.96 -15.44
N LYS A 83 -1.05 -10.91 -14.87
CA LYS A 83 -2.51 -10.85 -14.78
C LYS A 83 -2.89 -9.45 -14.31
N GLN A 84 -3.64 -8.72 -15.12
CA GLN A 84 -4.44 -7.61 -14.64
C GLN A 84 -5.34 -8.20 -13.57
N GLN A 85 -4.91 -8.06 -12.33
CA GLN A 85 -5.84 -8.02 -11.24
C GLN A 85 -6.39 -6.60 -11.34
N ASP A 86 -7.56 -6.47 -11.96
CA ASP A 86 -8.40 -5.28 -11.88
C ASP A 86 -8.75 -5.09 -10.40
N ASN A 87 -7.77 -4.63 -9.64
CA ASN A 87 -7.95 -4.19 -8.27
C ASN A 87 -8.47 -2.76 -8.44
N TRP A 88 -9.80 -2.62 -8.52
CA TRP A 88 -10.48 -1.34 -8.34
C TRP A 88 -10.21 -0.87 -6.90
N GLN A 89 -8.97 -0.47 -6.63
CA GLN A 89 -8.62 0.28 -5.44
C GLN A 89 -9.23 1.67 -5.66
N SER A 90 -10.29 1.93 -4.91
CA SER A 90 -11.08 3.15 -5.02
C SER A 90 -10.46 4.31 -4.25
N PHE A 91 -9.50 4.07 -3.35
CA PHE A 91 -8.72 5.18 -2.79
C PHE A 91 -7.82 5.70 -3.90
N ARG A 92 -8.16 6.87 -4.43
CA ARG A 92 -7.38 7.43 -5.52
C ARG A 92 -6.32 8.37 -4.97
N HIS A 93 -6.66 9.41 -4.20
CA HIS A 93 -5.71 10.51 -3.92
C HIS A 93 -5.78 11.02 -2.47
N ILE A 94 -4.81 11.84 -2.06
CA ILE A 94 -4.67 12.33 -0.67
C ILE A 94 -5.93 13.00 -0.13
N ARG A 95 -6.68 13.74 -0.96
CA ARG A 95 -7.97 14.32 -0.56
C ARG A 95 -8.97 13.26 -0.07
N GLU A 96 -9.04 12.11 -0.74
CA GLU A 96 -9.92 11.01 -0.31
C GLU A 96 -9.42 10.35 0.97
N LEU A 97 -8.10 10.20 1.12
CA LEU A 97 -7.51 9.71 2.38
C LEU A 97 -7.89 10.64 3.55
N LYS A 98 -7.82 11.96 3.34
CA LYS A 98 -8.21 12.95 4.34
C LYS A 98 -9.71 12.89 4.67
N ALA A 99 -10.57 12.74 3.66
CA ALA A 99 -12.01 12.52 3.86
C ALA A 99 -12.27 11.20 4.63
N ALA A 100 -11.45 10.18 4.41
CA ALA A 100 -11.46 8.93 5.16
C ALA A 100 -10.88 9.05 6.59
N ALA A 101 -10.47 10.24 7.04
CA ALA A 101 -9.80 10.48 8.33
C ALA A 101 -8.47 9.71 8.46
N ILE A 102 -7.78 9.54 7.34
CA ILE A 102 -6.40 9.07 7.28
C ILE A 102 -5.51 10.30 7.25
N ASP A 103 -4.68 10.46 8.28
CA ASP A 103 -3.69 11.53 8.33
C ASP A 103 -2.33 11.05 7.84
N LEU A 104 -1.63 11.91 7.12
CA LEU A 104 -0.30 11.62 6.59
C LEU A 104 0.76 12.00 7.62
N GLN A 105 1.71 11.11 7.86
CA GLN A 105 2.83 11.34 8.77
C GLN A 105 4.17 11.09 8.06
N PRO A 106 5.16 11.98 8.25
CA PRO A 106 6.50 11.71 7.77
C PRO A 106 7.12 10.60 8.61
N ARG A 107 7.70 9.61 7.93
CA ARG A 107 8.57 8.62 8.56
C ARG A 107 9.86 9.32 9.02
N ARG A 108 10.45 8.83 10.12
CA ARG A 108 11.74 9.34 10.61
C ARG A 108 12.94 8.82 9.81
N THR A 109 12.74 7.76 9.02
CA THR A 109 13.75 7.16 8.15
C THR A 109 13.70 7.84 6.78
N SER A 110 14.84 7.86 6.10
CA SER A 110 14.97 8.38 4.72
C SER A 110 14.77 7.29 3.66
N PHE A 111 14.24 6.12 4.06
CA PHE A 111 14.18 4.94 3.20
C PHE A 111 12.80 4.80 2.58
N LEU A 112 12.76 4.67 1.25
CA LEU A 112 11.51 4.62 0.49
C LEU A 112 10.71 3.34 0.75
N THR A 113 11.38 2.25 1.17
CA THR A 113 10.75 0.97 1.59
C THR A 113 9.85 1.11 2.80
N ASP A 114 9.97 2.22 3.55
CA ASP A 114 9.45 2.33 4.88
C ASP A 114 8.05 2.98 4.92
N VAL A 115 7.14 2.46 4.09
CA VAL A 115 5.73 2.85 4.07
C VAL A 115 4.94 1.93 5.01
N SER A 116 4.14 2.52 5.90
CA SER A 116 3.26 1.74 6.78
C SER A 116 1.93 2.44 7.01
N PHE A 117 0.87 1.65 7.09
CA PHE A 117 -0.46 2.15 7.40
C PHE A 117 -0.97 1.56 8.72
N HIS A 118 -1.39 2.44 9.62
CA HIS A 118 -1.94 2.08 10.92
C HIS A 118 -3.41 2.48 10.97
N SER A 119 -4.29 1.49 11.05
CA SER A 119 -5.74 1.67 11.07
C SER A 119 -6.25 1.62 12.51
N TYR A 120 -6.91 2.67 12.97
CA TYR A 120 -7.68 2.69 14.20
C TYR A 120 -9.18 2.60 13.89
N PHE A 121 -10.01 2.61 14.93
CA PHE A 121 -11.46 2.46 14.76
C PHE A 121 -12.10 3.61 13.97
N PHE A 122 -11.66 4.87 14.21
CA PHE A 122 -12.24 6.07 13.61
C PHE A 122 -11.29 6.87 12.69
N TYR A 123 -9.99 6.60 12.72
CA TYR A 123 -8.97 7.32 11.96
C TYR A 123 -7.82 6.38 11.59
N GLY A 124 -6.95 6.80 10.69
CA GLY A 124 -5.74 6.06 10.31
C GLY A 124 -4.53 6.98 10.17
N TYR A 125 -3.33 6.40 10.23
CA TYR A 125 -2.10 7.10 9.89
C TYR A 125 -1.39 6.39 8.75
N LEU A 126 -1.08 7.13 7.70
CA LEU A 126 -0.22 6.68 6.61
C LEU A 126 1.16 7.31 6.77
N ASN A 127 2.15 6.49 7.09
CA ASN A 127 3.53 6.91 7.21
C ASN A 127 4.21 6.83 5.84
N LEU A 128 4.79 7.94 5.40
CA LEU A 128 5.51 8.05 4.13
C LEU A 128 6.94 8.52 4.37
N ALA A 129 7.88 7.94 3.62
CA ALA A 129 9.25 8.44 3.57
C ALA A 129 9.28 9.86 2.97
N PRO A 130 10.03 10.81 3.57
CA PRO A 130 10.18 12.13 2.99
C PRO A 130 10.95 12.09 1.66
N ILE A 131 10.50 12.85 0.66
CA ILE A 131 11.09 12.93 -0.68
C ILE A 131 11.39 14.38 -1.06
N ILE A 132 12.42 14.59 -1.87
CA ILE A 132 12.78 15.89 -2.43
C ILE A 132 12.55 15.81 -3.95
N ILE A 133 11.82 16.77 -4.51
CA ILE A 133 11.53 16.86 -5.94
C ILE A 133 12.16 18.14 -6.48
N ASP A 134 13.09 17.99 -7.43
CA ASP A 134 13.82 19.07 -8.09
C ASP A 134 14.04 18.76 -9.59
N GLY A 135 14.71 19.64 -10.31
CA GLY A 135 14.98 19.48 -11.74
C GLY A 135 15.83 18.26 -12.12
N THR A 136 16.49 17.61 -11.15
CA THR A 136 17.28 16.39 -11.37
C THR A 136 16.49 15.11 -11.06
N THR A 137 15.34 15.24 -10.40
CA THR A 137 14.54 14.11 -9.92
C THR A 137 14.01 13.24 -11.05
N LYS A 138 13.42 13.86 -12.08
CA LYS A 138 12.87 13.14 -13.24
C LYS A 138 13.88 12.21 -13.93
N PRO A 139 15.06 12.67 -14.39
CA PRO A 139 16.02 11.79 -15.04
C PRO A 139 16.57 10.72 -14.09
N ILE A 140 16.77 11.03 -12.81
CA ILE A 140 17.22 10.05 -11.81
C ILE A 140 16.17 8.93 -11.65
N PHE A 141 14.90 9.30 -11.47
CA PHE A 141 13.82 8.35 -11.24
C PHE A 141 13.61 7.45 -12.46
N LEU A 142 13.58 8.03 -13.67
CA LEU A 142 13.46 7.26 -14.92
C LEU A 142 14.63 6.29 -15.11
N ASN A 143 15.85 6.68 -14.77
CA ASN A 143 17.01 5.78 -14.87
C ASN A 143 16.93 4.61 -13.88
N ILE A 144 16.46 4.84 -12.64
CA ILE A 144 16.28 3.77 -11.66
C ILE A 144 15.15 2.84 -12.09
N VAL A 145 14.03 3.37 -12.55
CA VAL A 145 12.92 2.55 -13.08
C VAL A 145 13.39 1.72 -14.26
N ALA A 146 14.11 2.31 -15.23
CA ALA A 146 14.67 1.57 -16.36
C ALA A 146 15.64 0.45 -15.91
N TYR A 147 16.40 0.67 -14.85
CA TYR A 147 17.27 -0.34 -14.25
C TYR A 147 16.47 -1.49 -13.60
N GLU A 148 15.44 -1.18 -12.80
CA GLU A 148 14.56 -2.20 -12.20
C GLU A 148 13.74 -2.97 -13.24
N MET A 149 13.43 -2.37 -14.39
CA MET A 149 12.66 -2.99 -15.46
C MET A 149 13.53 -3.78 -16.46
N CYS A 150 14.85 -3.76 -16.29
CA CYS A 150 15.77 -4.55 -17.13
C CYS A 150 15.68 -6.05 -16.78
N LEU A 151 15.99 -6.92 -17.75
CA LEU A 151 16.02 -8.38 -17.53
C LEU A 151 17.05 -8.82 -16.47
N ASP A 152 18.14 -8.07 -16.34
CA ASP A 152 19.18 -8.27 -15.33
C ASP A 152 18.99 -7.36 -14.09
N GLY A 153 17.83 -6.70 -14.01
CA GLY A 153 17.46 -5.84 -12.90
C GLY A 153 17.00 -6.63 -11.66
N PRO A 154 16.88 -5.97 -10.51
CA PRO A 154 16.36 -6.60 -9.29
C PRO A 154 14.86 -6.97 -9.42
N ASP A 155 14.51 -8.18 -8.97
CA ASP A 155 13.16 -8.75 -9.06
C ASP A 155 12.12 -8.14 -8.09
N ASP A 156 12.55 -7.35 -7.10
CA ASP A 156 11.66 -6.81 -6.07
C ASP A 156 10.92 -5.52 -6.50
N HIS A 157 11.41 -4.86 -7.56
CA HIS A 157 10.91 -3.60 -8.10
C HIS A 157 10.52 -2.56 -7.04
N GLY A 158 11.30 -2.50 -5.94
CA GLY A 158 10.93 -1.77 -4.74
C GLY A 158 10.82 -0.25 -4.96
N PHE A 159 11.70 0.32 -5.80
CA PHE A 159 11.65 1.74 -6.12
C PHE A 159 10.47 2.06 -7.04
N THR A 160 10.28 1.30 -8.11
CA THR A 160 9.19 1.47 -9.07
C THR A 160 7.83 1.36 -8.39
N SER A 161 7.64 0.35 -7.54
CA SER A 161 6.41 0.17 -6.77
C SER A 161 6.12 1.35 -5.83
N TYR A 162 7.16 1.96 -5.27
CA TYR A 162 7.03 3.13 -4.39
C TYR A 162 6.63 4.37 -5.19
N ILE A 163 7.26 4.62 -6.34
CA ILE A 163 6.89 5.73 -7.23
C ILE A 163 5.45 5.56 -7.74
N CYS A 164 5.04 4.35 -8.13
CA CYS A 164 3.64 4.08 -8.50
C CYS A 164 2.68 4.37 -7.35
N PHE A 165 3.03 3.98 -6.12
CA PHE A 165 2.22 4.27 -4.93
C PHE A 165 2.12 5.77 -4.66
N LEU A 166 3.22 6.54 -4.73
CA LEU A 166 3.20 7.99 -4.58
C LEU A 166 2.42 8.68 -5.69
N ASN A 167 2.58 8.23 -6.94
CA ASN A 167 1.87 8.79 -8.08
C ASN A 167 0.35 8.65 -7.90
N ASN A 168 -0.12 7.51 -7.42
CA ASN A 168 -1.53 7.35 -7.07
C ASN A 168 -1.94 8.39 -6.01
N LEU A 169 -1.13 8.67 -4.99
CA LEU A 169 -1.50 9.66 -3.97
C LEU A 169 -1.60 11.12 -4.50
N ILE A 170 -0.92 11.46 -5.60
CA ILE A 170 -0.76 12.83 -6.11
C ILE A 170 -1.51 12.99 -7.45
N ASP A 171 -2.68 13.62 -7.43
CA ASP A 171 -3.46 13.91 -8.65
C ASP A 171 -3.54 15.40 -8.94
N HIS A 172 -3.57 16.24 -7.89
CA HIS A 172 -3.66 17.68 -8.01
C HIS A 172 -2.60 18.41 -7.18
N ALA A 173 -2.36 19.69 -7.51
CA ALA A 173 -1.43 20.55 -6.76
C ALA A 173 -1.83 20.67 -5.27
N ASP A 174 -3.11 20.53 -4.95
CA ASP A 174 -3.59 20.48 -3.55
C ASP A 174 -3.05 19.26 -2.79
N ASP A 175 -2.88 18.10 -3.45
CA ASP A 175 -2.29 16.91 -2.84
C ASP A 175 -0.80 17.12 -2.54
N VAL A 176 -0.09 17.75 -3.48
CA VAL A 176 1.31 18.17 -3.30
C VAL A 176 1.44 19.15 -2.12
N LYS A 177 0.55 20.13 -2.06
CA LYS A 177 0.52 21.12 -0.97
C LYS A 177 0.28 20.45 0.40
N GLU A 178 -0.59 19.45 0.47
CA GLU A 178 -0.80 18.67 1.70
C GLU A 178 0.49 17.91 2.07
N LEU A 179 1.14 17.20 1.15
CA LEU A 179 2.41 16.51 1.40
C LEU A 179 3.52 17.45 1.89
N ARG A 180 3.59 18.66 1.32
CA ARG A 180 4.51 19.72 1.75
C ARG A 180 4.21 20.18 3.16
N SER A 181 2.94 20.41 3.47
CA SER A 181 2.51 20.83 4.82
C SER A 181 2.89 19.80 5.90
N LYS A 182 2.87 18.52 5.53
CA LYS A 182 3.24 17.38 6.39
C LYS A 182 4.73 17.04 6.36
N ARG A 183 5.55 17.80 5.63
CA ARG A 183 7.00 17.58 5.45
C ARG A 183 7.37 16.21 4.86
N ILE A 184 6.45 15.65 4.07
CA ILE A 184 6.67 14.41 3.31
C ILE A 184 7.24 14.74 1.93
N LEU A 185 6.88 15.88 1.34
CA LEU A 185 7.42 16.32 0.06
C LEU A 185 8.10 17.69 0.21
N TYR A 186 9.33 17.78 -0.26
CA TYR A 186 10.06 19.04 -0.39
C TYR A 186 10.09 19.43 -1.86
N ASN A 187 9.41 20.53 -2.19
CA ASN A 187 9.34 21.05 -3.54
C ASN A 187 10.52 21.99 -3.80
N GLY A 188 11.43 21.57 -4.68
CA GLY A 188 12.53 22.37 -5.25
C GLY A 188 12.26 22.85 -6.67
N LEU A 189 11.05 22.62 -7.20
CA LEU A 189 10.55 23.14 -8.47
C LEU A 189 9.89 24.52 -8.28
N GLY A 190 9.48 25.16 -9.38
CA GLY A 190 8.91 26.51 -9.37
C GLY A 190 7.47 26.58 -8.83
N SER A 191 6.73 25.47 -8.92
CA SER A 191 5.30 25.40 -8.56
C SER A 191 4.91 23.99 -8.10
N ASP A 192 3.75 23.85 -7.44
CA ASP A 192 3.22 22.54 -7.03
C ASP A 192 2.64 21.78 -8.26
N GLU A 193 2.21 22.51 -9.27
CA GLU A 193 1.76 22.00 -10.57
C GLU A 193 2.91 21.31 -11.34
N GLU A 194 4.12 21.89 -11.30
CA GLU A 194 5.32 21.26 -11.89
C GLU A 194 5.66 19.92 -11.23
N VAL A 195 5.38 19.75 -9.93
CA VAL A 195 5.56 18.48 -9.23
C VAL A 195 4.58 17.44 -9.76
N VAL A 196 3.29 17.80 -9.87
CA VAL A 196 2.25 16.92 -10.44
C VAL A 196 2.63 16.51 -11.87
N GLN A 197 3.06 17.46 -12.70
CA GLN A 197 3.51 17.18 -14.06
C GLN A 197 4.71 16.23 -14.08
N THR A 198 5.68 16.43 -13.19
CA THR A 198 6.86 15.56 -13.09
C THR A 198 6.47 14.12 -12.79
N PHE A 199 5.56 13.89 -11.84
CA PHE A 199 5.07 12.53 -11.51
C PHE A 199 4.29 11.91 -12.68
N ASN A 200 3.39 12.67 -13.31
CA ASN A 200 2.64 12.22 -14.49
C ASN A 200 3.56 11.86 -15.67
N GLU A 201 4.68 12.56 -15.85
CA GLU A 201 5.65 12.27 -16.92
C GLU A 201 6.56 11.06 -16.60
N ILE A 202 6.78 10.76 -15.31
CA ILE A 202 7.53 9.57 -14.87
C ILE A 202 6.63 8.33 -14.96
N TYR A 203 5.34 8.50 -14.64
CA TYR A 203 4.33 7.45 -14.71
C TYR A 203 3.90 7.17 -16.15
N ALA A 204 4.57 6.22 -16.81
CA ALA A 204 4.28 5.78 -18.17
C ALA A 204 3.48 4.46 -18.19
N ASP A 205 2.42 4.36 -17.37
CA ASP A 205 1.57 3.16 -17.27
C ASP A 205 2.38 1.87 -16.97
N TRP A 206 3.41 2.01 -16.11
CA TRP A 206 4.18 0.86 -15.65
C TRP A 206 3.26 -0.03 -14.81
N VAL A 207 3.30 -1.35 -15.06
CA VAL A 207 2.52 -2.33 -14.30
C VAL A 207 2.89 -2.17 -12.83
N ASP A 208 1.88 -2.12 -11.97
CA ASP A 208 2.11 -2.13 -10.53
C ASP A 208 2.64 -3.51 -10.09
N LEU A 209 3.85 -3.50 -9.51
CA LEU A 209 4.61 -4.72 -9.24
C LEU A 209 4.39 -5.28 -7.83
N GLY A 210 3.48 -4.68 -7.07
CA GLY A 210 2.87 -5.31 -5.92
C GLY A 210 3.55 -5.09 -4.57
N ALA A 211 4.71 -4.43 -4.52
CA ALA A 211 5.50 -4.32 -3.27
C ALA A 211 4.76 -3.59 -2.13
N TYR A 212 3.75 -2.78 -2.45
CA TYR A 212 2.92 -2.07 -1.47
C TYR A 212 1.45 -2.53 -1.45
N GLU A 213 1.12 -3.66 -2.07
CA GLU A 213 -0.28 -4.13 -2.16
C GLU A 213 -0.90 -4.38 -0.78
N GLU A 214 -0.14 -4.81 0.21
CA GLU A 214 -0.65 -4.97 1.58
C GLU A 214 -1.06 -3.63 2.22
N VAL A 215 -0.23 -2.59 2.04
CA VAL A 215 -0.52 -1.23 2.53
C VAL A 215 -1.77 -0.71 1.83
N ARG A 216 -1.83 -0.83 0.51
CA ARG A 216 -2.96 -0.39 -0.31
C ARG A 216 -4.26 -1.11 0.05
N THR A 217 -4.20 -2.43 0.21
CA THR A 217 -5.35 -3.24 0.66
C THR A 217 -5.81 -2.82 2.05
N SER A 218 -4.88 -2.49 2.95
CA SER A 218 -5.20 -2.04 4.29
C SER A 218 -5.87 -0.65 4.31
N ILE A 219 -5.40 0.26 3.47
CA ILE A 219 -6.04 1.58 3.24
C ILE A 219 -7.45 1.38 2.69
N GLN A 220 -7.59 0.60 1.62
CA GLN A 220 -8.89 0.32 0.99
C GLN A 220 -9.88 -0.25 2.01
N LYS A 221 -9.46 -1.25 2.79
CA LYS A 221 -10.29 -1.86 3.83
C LYS A 221 -10.73 -0.86 4.91
N HIS A 222 -9.86 0.08 5.28
CA HIS A 222 -10.21 1.15 6.22
C HIS A 222 -11.26 2.09 5.61
N CYS A 223 -11.04 2.52 4.36
CA CYS A 223 -11.98 3.36 3.62
C CYS A 223 -13.35 2.67 3.47
N ASP A 224 -13.38 1.41 3.03
CA ASP A 224 -14.61 0.63 2.85
C ASP A 224 -15.39 0.48 4.15
N ARG A 225 -14.70 0.16 5.26
CA ARG A 225 -15.34 0.07 6.58
C ARG A 225 -15.98 1.39 6.98
N LYS A 226 -15.32 2.52 6.71
CA LYS A 226 -15.85 3.84 7.03
C LYS A 226 -17.04 4.16 6.13
N VAL A 227 -16.92 4.00 4.82
CA VAL A 227 -18.02 4.19 3.87
C VAL A 227 -19.23 3.34 4.27
N ASN A 228 -19.02 2.08 4.61
CA ASN A 228 -20.10 1.19 5.08
C ASN A 228 -20.72 1.68 6.40
N THR A 229 -19.92 2.16 7.34
CA THR A 229 -20.44 2.74 8.60
C THR A 229 -21.28 3.98 8.34
N TRP A 230 -20.81 4.89 7.46
CA TRP A 230 -21.53 6.11 7.12
C TRP A 230 -22.81 5.81 6.35
N ILE A 231 -22.79 4.85 5.42
CA ILE A 231 -23.99 4.38 4.73
C ILE A 231 -24.96 3.75 5.72
N ALA A 232 -24.49 2.92 6.65
CA ALA A 232 -25.33 2.31 7.67
C ALA A 232 -25.97 3.36 8.60
N GLN A 233 -25.20 4.39 9.00
CA GLN A 233 -25.70 5.52 9.79
C GLN A 233 -26.69 6.37 8.98
N ALA A 234 -26.39 6.69 7.72
CA ALA A 234 -27.29 7.44 6.86
C ALA A 234 -28.60 6.66 6.60
N LEU A 235 -28.52 5.35 6.41
CA LEU A 235 -29.70 4.49 6.34
C LEU A 235 -30.47 4.51 7.66
N HIS A 236 -29.77 4.48 8.80
CA HIS A 236 -30.41 4.57 10.10
C HIS A 236 -31.10 5.93 10.29
N ASP A 237 -30.41 7.05 10.16
CA ASP A 237 -30.97 8.37 10.43
C ASP A 237 -32.02 8.79 9.39
N HIS A 238 -31.82 8.42 8.12
CA HIS A 238 -32.68 8.86 7.02
C HIS A 238 -33.86 7.92 6.77
N PHE A 239 -33.74 6.62 7.06
CA PHE A 239 -34.82 5.62 6.90
C PHE A 239 -35.36 5.07 8.23
N SER A 240 -34.73 5.34 9.37
CA SER A 240 -35.20 4.92 10.70
C SER A 240 -35.69 6.08 11.55
N PHE A 241 -36.50 6.99 10.99
CA PHE A 241 -37.54 7.62 11.81
C PHE A 241 -38.77 6.69 11.81
N PRO A 242 -38.85 5.68 12.71
CA PRO A 242 -40.09 4.92 12.89
C PRO A 242 -41.25 5.86 13.21
N TRP A 243 -40.98 7.03 13.79
CA TRP A 243 -41.94 8.11 13.99
C TRP A 243 -42.54 8.64 12.68
N VAL A 244 -41.75 8.92 11.65
CA VAL A 244 -42.26 9.41 10.35
C VAL A 244 -43.06 8.32 9.64
N ILE A 245 -42.62 7.05 9.75
CA ILE A 245 -43.36 5.90 9.22
C ILE A 245 -44.69 5.74 9.97
N THR A 246 -44.69 5.89 11.30
CA THR A 246 -45.90 5.80 12.13
C THR A 246 -46.87 6.94 11.85
N ASP A 247 -46.36 8.17 11.66
CA ASP A 247 -47.15 9.35 11.33
C ASP A 247 -47.80 9.22 9.95
N PHE A 248 -47.06 8.73 8.97
CA PHE A 248 -47.57 8.44 7.63
C PHE A 248 -48.66 7.36 7.65
N ILE A 249 -48.43 6.24 8.35
CA ILE A 249 -49.43 5.16 8.49
C ILE A 249 -50.68 5.67 9.22
N GLY A 250 -50.51 6.43 10.30
CA GLY A 250 -51.62 7.04 11.04
C GLY A 250 -52.48 7.96 10.18
N THR A 251 -51.83 8.81 9.38
CA THR A 251 -52.51 9.74 8.46
C THR A 251 -53.34 8.99 7.40
N VAL A 252 -52.77 7.94 6.79
CA VAL A 252 -53.49 7.13 5.79
C VAL A 252 -54.68 6.40 6.41
N LEU A 253 -54.53 5.83 7.61
CA LEU A 253 -55.62 5.18 8.33
C LEU A 253 -56.74 6.17 8.69
N MET A 254 -56.37 7.38 9.13
CA MET A 254 -57.34 8.43 9.45
C MET A 254 -58.14 8.84 8.22
N LEU A 255 -57.47 9.09 7.08
CA LEU A 255 -58.13 9.39 5.80
C LEU A 255 -59.08 8.27 5.35
N PHE A 256 -58.65 7.01 5.48
CA PHE A 256 -59.48 5.85 5.14
C PHE A 256 -60.74 5.78 6.02
N LEU A 257 -60.59 5.94 7.34
CA LEU A 257 -61.71 5.95 8.28
C LEU A 257 -62.69 7.09 8.00
N THR A 258 -62.18 8.29 7.72
CA THR A 258 -63.01 9.44 7.32
C THR A 258 -63.77 9.16 6.02
N GLY A 259 -63.13 8.52 5.03
CA GLY A 259 -63.79 8.11 3.79
C GLY A 259 -64.93 7.12 4.02
N VAL A 260 -64.70 6.09 4.86
CA VAL A 260 -65.71 5.10 5.23
C VAL A 260 -66.87 5.75 5.98
N GLN A 261 -66.59 6.62 6.96
CA GLN A 261 -67.62 7.37 7.70
C GLN A 261 -68.49 8.22 6.77
N THR A 262 -67.86 8.94 5.84
CA THR A 262 -68.56 9.79 4.87
C THR A 262 -69.43 8.97 3.92
N TYR A 263 -68.95 7.82 3.45
CA TYR A 263 -69.72 6.91 2.60
C TYR A 263 -70.97 6.36 3.30
N TYR A 264 -70.84 5.92 4.56
CA TYR A 264 -72.00 5.43 5.33
C TYR A 264 -72.97 6.55 5.69
N ALA A 265 -72.49 7.76 5.99
CA ALA A 265 -73.34 8.92 6.26
C ALA A 265 -74.17 9.34 5.03
N LEU A 266 -73.60 9.23 3.82
CA LEU A 266 -74.30 9.51 2.57
C LEU A 266 -75.28 8.41 2.14
N ARG A 267 -75.03 7.15 2.51
CA ARG A 267 -75.91 6.01 2.17
C ARG A 267 -77.02 5.78 3.20
N GLY A 268 -76.86 6.29 4.42
CA GLY A 268 -77.83 6.20 5.52
C GLY A 268 -78.85 7.34 5.59
N ASN A 269 -78.84 8.25 4.60
CA ASN A 269 -79.81 9.33 4.41
C ASN A 269 -80.52 9.16 3.07
#